data_AF-A0A2V9UMW9-F1
#
_entry.id   AF-A0A2V9UMW9-F1
#
_cell.length_a   1.000
_cell.length_b   1.000
_cell.length_c   1.000
_cell.angle_alpha   90.00
_cell.angle_beta   90.00
_cell.angle_gamma   90.00
#
_symmetry.space_group_name_H-M   'P 1'
#
loop_
_entity.id
_entity.type
_entity.pdbx_description
1 polymer ?
#
loop_
_entity_poly.entity_id
_entity_poly.type
_entity_poly.pdbx_seq_one_letter_code
_entity_poly.pdbx_strand_id
1 'polypeptide(L)'
;MRTLGLASLICLALLITGCGNVFIRANWNGNNQTANGFVNFVQLTFVTDGNNVSTQVTIVTLQDNFGASDFSFCGDQRSQFPPDRFAQATFTPGTTCSTLVSVVIKV
;
A
#
# COMPACT_ATOMS: atom_id res chain seq x y z
N MET A 1 20.44 -33.74 -19.11
CA MET A 1 19.31 -33.78 -18.13
C MET A 1 19.56 -32.96 -16.85
N ARG A 2 20.59 -32.08 -16.77
CA ARG A 2 20.93 -31.34 -15.54
C ARG A 2 20.72 -29.82 -15.62
N THR A 3 20.25 -29.31 -16.76
CA THR A 3 20.02 -27.86 -16.99
C THR A 3 18.54 -27.47 -16.91
N LEU A 4 17.61 -28.42 -17.02
CA LEU A 4 16.16 -28.14 -16.91
C LEU A 4 15.72 -27.76 -15.49
N GLY A 5 16.37 -28.31 -14.45
CA GLY A 5 16.02 -28.01 -13.06
C GLY A 5 16.35 -26.57 -12.66
N LEU A 6 17.48 -26.04 -13.13
CA LEU A 6 17.90 -24.67 -12.86
C LEU A 6 17.01 -23.63 -13.55
N ALA A 7 16.61 -23.88 -14.80
CA ALA A 7 15.69 -23.00 -15.53
C ALA A 7 14.31 -22.90 -14.87
N SER A 8 13.81 -24.01 -14.29
CA SER A 8 12.51 -24.04 -13.62
C SER A 8 12.52 -23.30 -12.28
N LEU A 9 13.62 -23.33 -11.53
CA LEU A 9 13.78 -22.59 -10.28
C LEU A 9 13.85 -21.07 -10.49
N ILE A 10 14.46 -20.63 -11.60
CA ILE A 10 14.58 -19.22 -11.95
C ILE A 10 13.21 -18.62 -12.36
N CYS A 11 12.38 -19.37 -13.09
CA CYS A 11 11.03 -18.91 -13.44
C CYS A 11 10.11 -18.75 -12.22
N LEU A 12 10.25 -19.60 -11.20
CA LEU A 12 9.44 -19.49 -9.98
C LEU A 12 9.85 -18.30 -9.11
N ALA A 13 11.12 -17.90 -9.15
CA ALA A 13 11.64 -16.75 -8.42
C ALA A 13 11.20 -15.39 -9.04
N LEU A 14 10.85 -15.36 -10.33
CA LEU A 14 10.36 -14.14 -11.00
C LEU A 14 8.87 -13.87 -10.78
N LEU A 15 8.11 -14.86 -10.29
CA LEU A 15 6.67 -14.70 -9.99
C LEU A 15 6.41 -14.10 -8.60
N ILE A 16 7.43 -14.04 -7.74
CA ILE A 16 7.35 -13.46 -6.39
C ILE A 16 7.83 -12.01 -6.30
N THR A 17 8.33 -11.42 -7.40
CA THR A 17 8.43 -9.96 -7.47
C THR A 17 7.04 -9.40 -7.70
N GLY A 18 6.28 -9.33 -6.61
CA GLY A 18 4.96 -8.74 -6.57
C GLY A 18 4.96 -7.39 -7.28
N CYS A 19 3.93 -7.19 -8.09
CA CYS A 19 3.60 -5.92 -8.74
C CYS A 19 3.19 -4.91 -7.65
N GLY A 20 4.16 -4.44 -6.87
CA GLY A 20 4.01 -3.28 -6.01
C GLY A 20 4.39 -2.08 -6.87
N ASN A 21 3.42 -1.26 -7.24
CA ASN A 21 3.73 0.03 -7.83
C ASN A 21 4.56 0.83 -6.81
N VAL A 22 5.88 0.94 -7.04
CA VAL A 22 6.75 1.78 -6.22
C VAL A 22 6.54 3.22 -6.67
N PHE A 23 5.51 3.87 -6.12
CA PHE A 23 5.27 5.29 -6.33
C PHE A 23 6.26 6.09 -5.48
N ILE A 24 7.43 6.44 -6.03
CA ILE A 24 8.32 7.45 -5.42
C ILE A 24 7.71 8.83 -5.72
N ARG A 25 6.82 9.31 -4.86
CA ARG A 25 6.42 10.73 -4.86
C ARG A 25 7.34 11.46 -3.89
N ALA A 26 8.32 12.19 -4.42
CA ALA A 26 9.19 13.05 -3.63
C ALA A 26 8.43 14.35 -3.30
N ASN A 27 7.94 14.50 -2.07
CA ASN A 27 7.48 15.77 -1.54
C ASN A 27 8.53 16.33 -0.57
N TRP A 28 9.29 17.32 -1.02
CA TRP A 28 10.35 17.99 -0.26
C TRP A 28 9.75 19.09 0.64
N ASN A 29 8.85 18.74 1.56
CA ASN A 29 8.47 19.62 2.67
C ASN A 29 7.71 18.86 3.76
N GLY A 30 8.40 18.56 4.87
CA GLY A 30 7.82 17.87 6.04
C GLY A 30 7.58 16.38 5.79
N ASN A 31 7.78 15.55 6.81
CA ASN A 31 7.74 14.07 6.74
C ASN A 31 6.39 13.46 6.27
N ASN A 32 5.41 14.28 5.87
CA ASN A 32 4.07 13.87 5.51
C ASN A 32 3.90 13.83 3.98
N GLN A 33 3.36 12.73 3.50
CA GLN A 33 2.92 12.52 2.13
C GLN A 33 1.41 12.69 2.04
N THR A 34 0.93 13.12 0.88
CA THR A 34 -0.50 13.23 0.62
C THR A 34 -0.85 12.47 -0.64
N ALA A 35 -1.89 11.64 -0.56
CA ALA A 35 -2.48 10.92 -1.68
C ALA A 35 -3.97 11.26 -1.79
N ASN A 36 -4.48 11.27 -3.02
CA ASN A 36 -5.86 11.60 -3.30
C ASN A 36 -6.41 10.71 -4.42
N GLY A 37 -7.66 10.29 -4.28
CA GLY A 37 -8.34 9.44 -5.25
C GLY A 37 -9.66 8.90 -4.72
N PHE A 38 -10.39 8.20 -5.56
CA PHE A 38 -11.57 7.44 -5.15
C PHE A 38 -11.18 6.20 -4.39
N VAL A 39 -11.81 5.97 -3.24
CA VAL A 39 -11.62 4.76 -2.45
C VAL A 39 -12.31 3.60 -3.17
N ASN A 40 -11.50 2.72 -3.78
CA ASN A 40 -12.01 1.55 -4.51
C ASN A 40 -12.10 0.33 -3.60
N PHE A 41 -11.08 0.11 -2.77
CA PHE A 41 -11.00 -1.06 -1.92
C PHE A 41 -10.34 -0.73 -0.58
N VAL A 42 -10.86 -1.33 0.50
CA VAL A 42 -10.33 -1.17 1.84
C VAL A 42 -10.35 -2.51 2.55
N GLN A 43 -9.16 -3.02 2.91
CA GLN A 43 -9.02 -4.32 3.55
C GLN A 43 -8.14 -4.22 4.80
N LEU A 44 -8.59 -4.86 5.88
CA LEU A 44 -7.79 -5.06 7.09
C LEU A 44 -7.02 -6.39 6.98
N THR A 45 -5.73 -6.37 7.23
CA THR A 45 -4.86 -7.54 7.21
C THR A 45 -3.77 -7.44 8.28
N PHE A 46 -2.95 -8.48 8.39
CA PHE A 46 -1.77 -8.50 9.26
C PHE A 46 -0.53 -8.71 8.40
N VAL A 47 0.47 -7.86 8.58
CA VAL A 47 1.78 -7.99 7.94
C VAL A 47 2.77 -8.41 9.02
N THR A 48 3.47 -9.50 8.79
CA THR A 48 4.51 -9.99 9.69
C THR A 48 5.86 -9.46 9.20
N ASP A 49 6.59 -8.77 10.07
CA ASP A 49 7.92 -8.26 9.75
C ASP A 49 9.00 -9.36 9.80
N GLY A 50 10.25 -9.00 9.49
CA GLY A 50 11.39 -9.91 9.57
C GLY A 50 11.75 -10.38 10.98
N ASN A 51 11.15 -9.80 12.02
CA ASN A 51 11.33 -10.15 13.43
C ASN A 51 10.14 -10.99 13.97
N ASN A 52 9.29 -11.53 13.10
CA ASN A 52 8.05 -12.25 13.43
C ASN A 52 7.02 -11.42 14.21
N VAL A 53 7.05 -10.09 14.09
CA VAL A 53 6.03 -9.23 14.70
C VAL A 53 4.90 -9.02 13.70
N SER A 54 3.73 -9.57 14.00
CA SER A 54 2.51 -9.34 13.22
C SER A 54 1.90 -7.98 13.57
N THR A 55 1.94 -7.07 12.60
CA THR A 55 1.34 -5.73 12.68
C THR A 55 0.03 -5.70 11.92
N GLN A 56 -1.04 -5.25 12.56
CA GLN A 56 -2.31 -5.00 11.88
C GLN A 56 -2.18 -3.80 10.95
N VAL A 57 -2.60 -3.96 9.70
CA VAL A 57 -2.55 -2.89 8.69
C VAL A 57 -3.84 -2.85 7.87
N THR A 58 -4.23 -1.65 7.46
CA THR A 58 -5.31 -1.42 6.50
C THR A 58 -4.72 -1.06 5.15
N ILE A 59 -5.05 -1.85 4.13
CA ILE A 59 -4.70 -1.58 2.74
C ILE A 59 -5.86 -0.80 2.11
N VAL A 60 -5.55 0.36 1.53
CA VAL A 60 -6.49 1.23 0.84
C VAL A 60 -6.05 1.41 -0.60
N THR A 61 -6.91 1.03 -1.53
CA THR A 61 -6.71 1.28 -2.95
C THR A 61 -7.40 2.60 -3.32
N LEU A 62 -6.60 3.60 -3.68
CA LEU A 62 -7.09 4.87 -4.22
C LEU A 62 -6.95 4.87 -5.73
N GLN A 63 -8.06 5.12 -6.43
CA GLN A 63 -8.13 5.26 -7.87
C GLN A 63 -8.14 6.74 -8.25
N ASP A 64 -7.16 7.17 -9.03
CA ASP A 64 -7.14 8.49 -9.68
C ASP A 64 -7.22 8.35 -11.21
N ASN A 65 -7.10 9.48 -11.93
CA ASN A 65 -7.13 9.49 -13.40
C ASN A 65 -5.92 8.79 -14.05
N PHE A 66 -4.87 8.50 -13.28
CA PHE A 66 -3.64 7.86 -13.74
C PHE A 66 -3.58 6.37 -13.39
N GLY A 67 -4.40 5.90 -12.45
CA GLY A 67 -4.54 4.48 -12.12
C GLY A 67 -4.97 4.20 -10.69
N ALA A 68 -4.86 2.93 -10.29
CA ALA A 68 -5.04 2.48 -8.92
C ALA A 68 -3.71 2.48 -8.17
N SER A 69 -3.71 3.03 -6.96
CA SER A 69 -2.55 3.04 -6.06
C SER A 69 -2.93 2.46 -4.71
N ASP A 70 -2.16 1.49 -4.22
CA ASP A 70 -2.38 0.87 -2.92
C ASP A 70 -1.54 1.55 -1.84
N PHE A 71 -2.17 1.81 -0.69
CA PHE A 71 -1.55 2.43 0.47
C PHE A 71 -1.79 1.56 1.71
N SER A 72 -0.71 1.21 2.41
CA SER A 72 -0.78 0.47 3.67
C SER A 72 -0.70 1.43 4.86
N PHE A 73 -1.72 1.42 5.70
CA PHE A 73 -1.79 2.21 6.93
C PHE A 73 -1.73 1.32 8.17
N CYS A 74 -1.07 1.76 9.23
CA CYS A 74 -0.99 1.02 10.48
C CYS A 74 -2.36 1.04 11.23
N GLY A 75 -2.76 -0.12 11.76
CA GLY A 75 -4.02 -0.30 12.50
C GLY A 75 -5.27 -0.46 11.62
N ASP A 76 -6.45 -0.43 12.25
CA ASP A 76 -7.74 -0.42 11.56
C ASP A 76 -8.15 1.02 11.21
N GLN A 77 -8.07 1.34 9.91
CA GLN A 77 -8.43 2.65 9.35
C GLN A 77 -9.69 2.57 8.48
N ARG A 78 -10.41 1.44 8.47
CA ARG A 78 -11.54 1.22 7.54
C ARG A 78 -12.64 2.27 7.68
N SER A 79 -12.90 2.74 8.89
CA SER A 79 -13.91 3.77 9.16
C SER A 79 -13.56 5.15 8.57
N GLN A 80 -12.28 5.39 8.25
CA GLN A 80 -11.81 6.67 7.68
C GLN A 80 -11.92 6.72 6.15
N PHE A 81 -12.04 5.55 5.50
CA PHE A 81 -12.07 5.41 4.04
C PHE A 81 -13.40 4.80 3.59
N PRO A 82 -14.48 5.58 3.49
CA PRO A 82 -15.73 5.12 2.91
C PRO A 82 -15.52 4.76 1.43
N PRO A 83 -16.02 3.60 0.97
CA PRO A 83 -15.91 3.19 -0.43
C PRO A 83 -16.66 4.15 -1.36
N ASP A 84 -16.22 4.24 -2.62
CA ASP A 84 -16.80 5.07 -3.68
C ASP A 84 -16.80 6.58 -3.39
N ARG A 85 -15.97 7.03 -2.45
CA ARG A 85 -15.80 8.45 -2.11
C ARG A 85 -14.43 8.94 -2.53
N PHE A 86 -14.36 10.19 -2.98
CA PHE A 86 -13.07 10.84 -3.21
C PHE A 86 -12.45 11.23 -1.88
N ALA A 87 -11.33 10.61 -1.53
CA ALA A 87 -10.60 10.86 -0.30
C ALA A 87 -9.26 11.52 -0.60
N GLN A 88 -8.83 12.40 0.31
CA GLN A 88 -7.46 12.89 0.40
C GLN A 88 -6.88 12.44 1.75
N ALA A 89 -5.88 11.56 1.70
CA ALA A 89 -5.20 11.06 2.87
C ALA A 89 -3.82 11.71 3.00
N THR A 90 -3.53 12.26 4.17
CA THR A 90 -2.19 12.70 4.57
C THR A 90 -1.64 11.72 5.57
N PHE A 91 -0.41 11.27 5.36
CA PHE A 91 0.21 10.22 6.15
C PHE A 91 1.72 10.40 6.25
N THR A 92 2.31 9.87 7.30
CA THR A 92 3.75 9.79 7.47
C THR A 92 4.22 8.40 7.02
N PRO A 93 5.08 8.30 5.99
CA PRO A 93 5.61 7.01 5.54
C PRO A 93 6.38 6.31 6.66
N GLY A 94 6.13 5.01 6.81
CA GLY A 94 6.88 4.15 7.73
C GLY A 94 7.43 2.94 7.00
N THR A 95 8.34 2.20 7.65
CA THR A 95 9.07 1.09 7.04
C THR A 95 8.17 -0.11 6.72
N THR A 96 7.19 -0.39 7.59
CA THR A 96 6.25 -1.53 7.44
C THR A 96 4.86 -1.08 6.99
N CYS A 97 4.38 0.03 7.55
CA CYS A 97 3.10 0.66 7.22
C CYS A 97 3.22 2.16 7.45
N SER A 98 2.38 2.93 6.77
CA SER A 98 2.31 4.38 6.95
C SER A 98 1.43 4.75 8.14
N THR A 99 1.78 5.80 8.87
CA THR A 99 0.94 6.33 9.93
C THR A 99 -0.01 7.36 9.32
N LEU A 100 -1.32 7.09 9.41
CA LEU A 100 -2.34 8.02 8.92
C LEU A 100 -2.40 9.25 9.83
N VAL A 101 -2.31 10.45 9.25
CA VAL A 101 -2.37 11.72 9.98
C VAL A 101 -3.77 12.32 9.87
N SER A 102 -4.34 12.35 8.67
CA SER A 102 -5.69 12.87 8.43
C SER A 102 -6.29 12.34 7.15
N VAL A 103 -7.62 12.21 7.10
CA VAL A 103 -8.38 11.92 5.88
C VAL A 103 -9.46 12.98 5.70
N VAL A 104 -9.51 13.56 4.51
CA VAL A 104 -10.55 14.51 4.11
C VAL A 104 -11.36 13.88 2.99
N ILE A 105 -12.66 13.70 3.22
CA ILE A 105 -13.58 13.23 2.19
C ILE A 105 -14.10 14.45 1.44
N LYS A 106 -13.89 14.47 0.12
CA LYS A 106 -14.48 15.49 -0.75
C LYS A 106 -15.90 15.05 -1.11
N VAL A 107 -16.83 15.97 -0.94
CA VAL A 107 -18.27 15.83 -1.23
C VAL A 107 -18.56 16.33 -2.62
#